data_AF-A0AAV5LC51-F1
#
_entry.id   AF-A0AAV5LC51-F1
#
_cell.length_a   1.000
_cell.length_b   1.000
_cell.length_c   1.000
_cell.angle_alpha   90.00
_cell.angle_beta   90.00
_cell.angle_gamma   90.00
#
_symmetry.space_group_name_H-M   'P 1'
#
loop_
_entity.id
_entity.type
_entity.pdbx_description
1 polymer ?
#
loop_
_entity_poly.entity_id
_entity_poly.type
_entity_poly.pdbx_seq_one_letter_code
_entity_poly.pdbx_strand_id
1 'polypeptide(L)'
;METATLPLSTIVPEDLKKDNYERWSILIKHYLVAQDVWDVVEPRPTTEETNERVWTKKDALALHAIKISCGAKAFDLIKNKESAREAWKALLDMPNVPVYHYIPRRHEFVTPDIATPNQGFIPSLFLSLSLFAKIHLSV
;
A
#
# COMPACT_ATOMS: atom_id res chain seq x y z
N MET A 1 -23.26 5.16 -26.53
CA MET A 1 -22.96 3.83 -25.95
C MET A 1 -22.66 4.08 -24.49
N GLU A 2 -23.50 3.56 -23.60
CA GLU A 2 -23.37 3.73 -22.16
C GLU A 2 -22.30 2.75 -21.67
N THR A 3 -21.12 3.25 -21.30
CA THR A 3 -20.04 2.44 -20.76
C THR A 3 -20.46 1.92 -19.39
N ALA A 4 -20.70 0.62 -19.28
CA ALA A 4 -20.96 -0.03 -18.00
C ALA A 4 -19.68 0.03 -17.14
N THR A 5 -19.61 1.02 -16.24
CA THR A 5 -18.52 1.15 -15.27
C THR A 5 -18.72 0.11 -14.17
N LEU A 6 -17.93 -0.97 -14.20
CA LEU A 6 -17.89 -1.94 -13.11
C LEU A 6 -17.31 -1.26 -11.86
N PRO A 7 -17.91 -1.47 -10.68
CA PRO A 7 -17.37 -0.90 -9.45
C PRO A 7 -15.98 -1.50 -9.17
N LEU A 8 -15.01 -0.66 -8.83
CA LEU A 8 -13.62 -1.09 -8.57
C LEU A 8 -13.49 -2.09 -7.41
N SER A 9 -14.47 -2.13 -6.50
CA SER A 9 -14.60 -3.17 -5.47
C SER A 9 -14.85 -4.58 -6.03
N THR A 10 -15.31 -4.70 -7.28
CA THR A 10 -15.42 -5.99 -8.00
C THR A 10 -14.12 -6.33 -8.73
N ILE A 11 -13.31 -5.33 -9.09
CA ILE A 11 -12.07 -5.51 -9.87
C ILE A 11 -10.90 -5.88 -8.96
N VAL A 12 -10.85 -5.26 -7.78
CA VAL A 12 -9.82 -5.52 -6.76
C VAL A 12 -10.50 -6.12 -5.53
N PRO A 13 -10.48 -7.45 -5.36
CA PRO A 13 -11.20 -8.14 -4.29
C PRO A 13 -10.54 -7.98 -2.91
N GLU A 14 -9.28 -7.52 -2.86
CA GLU A 14 -8.50 -7.39 -1.63
C GLU A 14 -7.86 -6.00 -1.55
N ASP A 15 -7.95 -5.36 -0.38
CA ASP A 15 -7.19 -4.14 -0.07
C ASP A 15 -5.69 -4.34 -0.30
N LEU A 16 -5.01 -3.26 -0.69
CA LEU A 16 -3.57 -3.30 -0.92
C LEU A 16 -2.81 -3.55 0.39
N LYS A 17 -1.99 -4.59 0.36
CA LYS A 17 -1.02 -4.99 1.37
C LYS A 17 0.33 -5.19 0.69
N LYS A 18 1.38 -5.28 1.50
CA LYS A 18 2.75 -5.44 0.98
C LYS A 18 2.93 -6.78 0.24
N ASP A 19 2.31 -7.84 0.73
CA ASP A 19 2.41 -9.21 0.22
C ASP A 19 1.53 -9.48 -1.01
N ASN A 20 0.53 -8.63 -1.28
CA ASN A 20 -0.35 -8.76 -2.45
C ASN A 20 -0.16 -7.66 -3.50
N TYR A 21 0.88 -6.80 -3.37
CA TYR A 21 1.13 -5.69 -4.30
C TYR A 21 1.18 -6.15 -5.76
N GLU A 22 1.85 -7.28 -6.05
CA GLU A 22 1.93 -7.82 -7.40
C GLU A 22 0.54 -8.11 -7.98
N ARG A 23 -0.30 -8.85 -7.25
CA ARG A 23 -1.67 -9.17 -7.68
C ARG A 23 -2.52 -7.90 -7.82
N TRP A 24 -2.48 -7.02 -6.82
CA TRP A 24 -3.24 -5.77 -6.82
C TRP A 24 -2.86 -4.87 -8.01
N SER A 25 -1.56 -4.71 -8.26
CA SER A 25 -1.04 -3.83 -9.31
C SER A 25 -1.40 -4.32 -10.71
N ILE A 26 -1.43 -5.64 -10.94
CA ILE A 26 -1.90 -6.22 -12.20
C ILE A 26 -3.36 -5.84 -12.47
N LEU A 27 -4.24 -5.97 -11.47
CA LEU A 27 -5.67 -5.68 -11.62
C LEU A 27 -5.92 -4.20 -11.90
N ILE A 28 -5.27 -3.31 -11.15
CA ILE A 28 -5.40 -1.86 -11.38
C ILE A 28 -4.78 -1.45 -12.70
N LYS A 29 -3.61 -1.98 -13.07
CA LYS A 29 -3.00 -1.71 -14.38
C LYS A 29 -3.94 -2.12 -15.52
N HIS A 30 -4.53 -3.31 -15.47
CA HIS A 30 -5.50 -3.74 -16.49
C HIS A 30 -6.72 -2.83 -16.57
N TYR A 31 -7.27 -2.41 -15.42
CA TYR A 31 -8.36 -1.45 -15.39
C TYR A 31 -7.98 -0.12 -16.05
N LEU A 32 -6.83 0.44 -15.69
CA LEU A 32 -6.36 1.73 -16.22
C LEU A 32 -6.05 1.65 -17.72
N VAL A 33 -5.53 0.52 -18.22
CA VAL A 33 -5.35 0.27 -19.65
C VAL A 33 -6.70 0.19 -20.37
N ALA A 34 -7.68 -0.52 -19.81
CA ALA A 34 -9.02 -0.61 -20.39
C ALA A 34 -9.75 0.74 -20.44
N GLN A 35 -9.43 1.65 -19.53
CA GLN A 35 -9.94 3.02 -19.48
C GLN A 35 -9.10 4.01 -20.33
N ASP A 36 -8.04 3.55 -21.01
CA ASP A 36 -7.12 4.39 -21.77
C ASP A 36 -6.45 5.50 -20.94
N VAL A 37 -6.14 5.23 -19.67
CA VAL A 37 -5.54 6.22 -18.75
C VAL A 37 -4.18 5.81 -18.18
N TRP A 38 -3.65 4.62 -18.48
CA TRP A 38 -2.37 4.14 -17.90
C TRP A 38 -1.19 5.08 -18.19
N ASP A 39 -1.20 5.78 -19.32
CA ASP A 39 -0.09 6.65 -19.73
C ASP A 39 0.16 7.82 -18.77
N VAL A 40 -0.80 8.21 -17.92
CA VAL A 40 -0.58 9.23 -16.88
C VAL A 40 0.19 8.69 -15.68
N VAL A 41 0.16 7.38 -15.45
CA VAL A 41 0.95 6.69 -14.42
C VAL A 41 2.36 6.43 -14.93
N GLU A 42 2.46 5.91 -16.15
CA GLU A 42 3.72 5.57 -16.80
C GLU A 42 3.72 6.11 -18.24
N PRO A 43 4.22 7.34 -18.44
CA PRO A 43 4.21 7.98 -19.75
C PRO A 43 5.01 7.19 -20.77
N ARG A 44 4.39 6.95 -21.94
CA ARG A 44 5.11 6.43 -23.11
C ARG A 44 5.79 7.60 -23.83
N PRO A 45 6.97 7.37 -24.44
CA PRO A 45 7.57 8.37 -25.31
C PRO A 45 6.69 8.56 -26.55
N THR A 46 5.89 9.63 -26.55
CA THR A 46 5.01 9.99 -27.68
C THR A 46 5.38 11.40 -28.14
N THR A 47 5.37 11.61 -29.46
CA THR A 47 5.68 12.89 -30.14
C THR A 47 4.47 13.81 -30.30
N GLU A 48 3.29 13.44 -29.78
CA GLU A 48 2.07 14.21 -29.94
C GLU A 48 1.89 15.24 -28.81
N GLU A 49 1.56 16.48 -29.19
CA GLU A 49 1.14 17.52 -28.24
C GLU A 49 -0.09 17.03 -27.48
N THR A 50 0.13 16.70 -26.21
CA THR A 50 -0.92 16.15 -25.36
C THR A 50 -1.82 17.29 -24.91
N ASN A 51 -3.10 17.25 -25.28
CA ASN A 51 -4.07 18.24 -24.82
C ASN A 51 -4.15 18.23 -23.28
N GLU A 52 -3.70 19.31 -22.64
CA GLU A 52 -3.59 19.42 -21.18
C GLU A 52 -4.91 19.07 -20.47
N ARG A 53 -6.06 19.51 -21.00
CA ARG A 53 -7.37 19.21 -20.40
C ARG A 53 -7.71 17.74 -20.45
N VAL A 54 -7.31 17.04 -21.52
CA VAL A 54 -7.51 15.59 -21.65
C VAL A 54 -6.59 14.88 -20.65
N TRP A 55 -5.33 15.31 -20.56
CA TRP A 55 -4.35 14.76 -19.63
C TRP A 55 -4.82 14.89 -18.17
N THR A 56 -5.25 16.08 -17.73
CA THR A 56 -5.77 16.31 -16.38
C THR A 56 -6.95 15.39 -16.05
N LYS A 57 -7.85 15.14 -17.00
CA LYS A 57 -8.97 14.21 -16.80
C LYS A 57 -8.50 12.76 -16.66
N LYS A 58 -7.57 12.32 -17.50
CA LYS A 58 -6.99 10.97 -17.43
C LYS A 58 -6.27 10.75 -16.09
N ASP A 59 -5.48 11.73 -15.65
CA ASP A 59 -4.76 11.67 -14.37
C ASP A 59 -5.72 11.64 -13.17
N ALA A 60 -6.75 12.50 -13.16
CA ALA A 60 -7.77 12.49 -12.12
C ALA A 60 -8.50 11.14 -12.02
N LEU A 61 -8.84 10.53 -13.17
CA LEU A 61 -9.49 9.22 -13.21
C LEU A 61 -8.57 8.12 -12.69
N ALA A 62 -7.31 8.12 -13.10
CA ALA A 62 -6.33 7.15 -12.63
C ALA A 62 -6.05 7.29 -11.13
N LEU A 63 -5.88 8.52 -10.65
CA LEU A 63 -5.67 8.82 -9.23
C LEU A 63 -6.87 8.38 -8.38
N HIS A 64 -8.09 8.64 -8.85
CA HIS A 64 -9.29 8.17 -8.18
C HIS A 64 -9.30 6.64 -8.07
N ALA A 65 -9.02 5.92 -9.16
CA ALA A 65 -9.03 4.47 -9.17
C ALA A 65 -8.02 3.87 -8.20
N ILE A 66 -6.81 4.44 -8.13
CA ILE A 66 -5.77 4.05 -7.18
C ILE A 66 -6.24 4.30 -5.74
N LYS A 67 -6.76 5.50 -5.44
CA LYS A 67 -7.17 5.88 -4.08
C LYS A 67 -8.28 4.98 -3.54
N ILE A 68 -9.29 4.63 -4.33
CA ILE A 68 -10.42 3.84 -3.83
C ILE A 68 -10.14 2.33 -3.76
N SER A 69 -9.10 1.84 -4.44
CA SER A 69 -8.77 0.40 -4.46
C SER A 69 -7.68 0.00 -3.48
N CYS A 70 -6.95 0.95 -2.91
CA CYS A 70 -5.77 0.66 -2.09
C CYS A 70 -6.11 0.35 -0.61
N GLY A 71 -7.34 0.58 -0.17
CA GLY A 71 -7.74 0.41 1.24
C GLY A 71 -7.17 1.49 2.17
N ALA A 72 -7.64 1.52 3.42
CA ALA A 72 -7.41 2.66 4.33
C ALA A 72 -5.92 2.96 4.62
N LYS A 73 -5.13 1.92 4.90
CA LYS A 73 -3.70 2.07 5.27
C LYS A 73 -2.87 2.64 4.12
N ALA A 74 -3.11 2.16 2.90
CA ALA A 74 -2.42 2.66 1.72
C ALA A 74 -2.96 4.03 1.31
N PHE A 75 -4.26 4.27 1.47
CA PHE A 75 -4.87 5.57 1.22
C PHE A 75 -4.22 6.67 2.07
N ASP A 76 -3.98 6.41 3.36
CA ASP A 76 -3.30 7.37 4.24
C ASP A 76 -1.90 7.75 3.78
N LEU A 77 -1.18 6.84 3.10
CA LEU A 77 0.13 7.10 2.52
C LEU A 77 0.04 8.03 1.30
N ILE A 78 -1.03 7.90 0.50
CA ILE A 78 -1.18 8.58 -0.79
C ILE A 78 -2.21 9.72 -0.79
N LYS A 79 -2.88 10.02 0.32
CA LYS A 79 -3.99 10.99 0.38
C LYS A 79 -3.62 12.38 -0.15
N ASN A 80 -2.37 12.80 0.11
CA ASN A 80 -1.83 14.09 -0.30
C ASN A 80 -1.14 14.06 -1.68
N LYS A 81 -1.19 12.93 -2.41
CA LYS A 81 -0.66 12.87 -3.77
C LYS A 81 -1.68 13.44 -4.74
N GLU A 82 -1.19 14.32 -5.61
CA GLU A 82 -1.99 15.08 -6.57
C GLU A 82 -1.98 14.47 -7.98
N SER A 83 -1.05 13.55 -8.26
CA SER A 83 -1.02 12.81 -9.53
C SER A 83 -1.05 11.30 -9.33
N ALA A 84 -1.58 10.59 -10.33
CA ALA A 84 -1.66 9.14 -10.32
C ALA A 84 -0.26 8.49 -10.28
N ARG A 85 0.70 9.08 -11.00
CA ARG A 85 2.10 8.63 -11.00
C ARG A 85 2.75 8.71 -9.63
N GLU A 86 2.57 9.83 -8.92
CA GLU A 86 3.14 9.99 -7.58
C GLU A 86 2.50 9.04 -6.57
N ALA A 87 1.18 8.86 -6.65
CA ALA A 87 0.47 7.88 -5.83
C ALA A 87 0.99 6.47 -6.09
N TRP A 88 1.10 6.06 -7.35
CA TRP A 88 1.61 4.74 -7.74
C TRP A 88 3.03 4.51 -7.24
N LYS A 89 3.92 5.50 -7.38
CA LYS A 89 5.30 5.43 -6.90
C LYS A 89 5.37 5.30 -5.37
N ALA A 90 4.57 6.06 -4.63
CA ALA A 90 4.53 5.97 -3.18
C ALA A 90 4.07 4.60 -2.67
N LEU A 91 3.19 3.90 -3.41
CA LEU A 91 2.75 2.55 -3.08
C LEU A 91 3.84 1.49 -3.30
N LEU A 92 4.72 1.68 -4.31
CA LEU A 92 5.89 0.81 -4.51
C LEU A 92 6.86 0.88 -3.31
N ASP A 93 7.02 2.08 -2.76
CA ASP A 93 7.93 2.36 -1.65
C ASP A 93 7.29 2.10 -0.27
N MET A 94 6.12 1.46 -0.21
CA MET A 94 5.36 1.28 1.04
C MET A 94 6.20 0.55 2.12
N PRO A 95 6.56 1.23 3.23
CA PRO A 95 7.37 0.61 4.28
C PRO A 95 6.55 -0.44 5.02
N ASN A 96 7.23 -1.49 5.48
CA ASN A 96 6.62 -2.51 6.31
C ASN A 96 6.28 -1.89 7.67
N VAL A 97 5.06 -1.38 7.86
CA VAL A 97 4.65 -0.92 9.20
C VAL A 97 4.47 -2.19 10.03
N PRO A 98 5.33 -2.45 11.04
CA PRO A 98 5.08 -3.55 11.96
C PRO A 98 3.70 -3.32 12.55
N VAL A 99 2.88 -4.37 12.58
CA VAL A 99 1.58 -4.33 13.23
C VAL A 99 1.88 -4.08 14.71
N TYR A 100 1.86 -2.81 15.14
CA TYR A 100 1.76 -2.51 16.56
C TYR A 100 0.43 -3.09 17.00
N HIS A 101 0.47 -4.22 17.68
CA HIS A 101 -0.67 -4.73 18.40
C HIS A 101 -1.05 -3.65 19.41
N TYR A 102 -2.06 -2.84 19.10
CA TYR A 102 -2.62 -1.91 20.05
C TYR A 102 -3.29 -2.76 21.13
N ILE A 103 -2.54 -3.07 22.18
CA ILE A 103 -3.11 -3.63 23.41
C ILE A 103 -3.96 -2.51 24.00
N PRO A 104 -5.29 -2.65 24.06
CA PRO A 104 -6.11 -1.69 24.78
C PRO A 104 -5.61 -1.70 26.21
N ARG A 105 -5.12 -0.55 26.69
CA ARG A 105 -4.81 -0.36 28.12
C ARG A 105 -6.11 -0.63 28.86
N ARG A 106 -6.25 -1.84 29.43
CA ARG A 106 -7.40 -2.21 30.25
C ARG A 106 -7.50 -1.12 31.32
N HIS A 107 -8.66 -0.46 31.42
CA HIS A 107 -9.00 0.39 32.56
C HIS A 107 -8.94 -0.51 33.79
N GLU A 108 -7.77 -0.59 34.40
CA GLU A 108 -7.59 -1.14 35.73
C GLU A 108 -8.01 -0.04 36.70
N PHE A 109 -9.27 -0.10 37.14
CA PHE A 109 -9.64 0.44 38.44
C PHE A 109 -8.77 -0.27 39.48
N VAL A 110 -7.71 0.38 39.93
CA VAL A 110 -6.92 -0.06 41.09
C VAL A 110 -6.87 1.11 42.07
N THR A 111 -7.41 0.85 43.26
CA THR A 111 -7.41 1.71 44.44
C THR A 111 -6.00 2.06 44.90
N PRO A 112 -5.77 3.21 45.56
CA PRO A 112 -4.44 3.64 45.92
C PRO A 112 -3.88 2.88 47.14
N ASP A 113 -2.55 2.79 47.12
CA ASP A 113 -1.57 2.52 48.18
C ASP A 113 -1.38 1.08 48.71
N ILE A 114 -0.18 0.54 48.49
CA ILE A 114 0.96 0.67 49.42
C ILE A 114 2.26 0.30 48.68
N ALA A 115 3.28 1.13 48.87
CA ALA A 115 4.62 1.03 48.29
C ALA A 115 5.37 -0.26 48.64
N THR A 116 6.17 -0.79 47.70
CA THR A 116 7.64 -0.78 47.78
C THR A 116 8.30 -1.36 46.53
N PRO A 117 9.56 -0.98 46.25
CA PRO A 117 10.21 -1.12 44.96
C PRO A 117 11.01 -2.42 44.86
N ASN A 118 11.09 -3.01 43.67
CA ASN A 118 12.38 -3.40 43.12
C ASN A 118 12.30 -3.73 41.62
N GLN A 119 13.23 -3.11 40.92
CA GLN A 119 13.48 -3.14 39.49
C GLN A 119 13.86 -4.55 38.99
N GLY A 120 13.50 -4.85 37.74
CA GLY A 120 14.45 -5.53 36.84
C GLY A 120 14.13 -6.97 36.41
N PHE A 121 12.99 -7.16 35.76
CA PHE A 121 12.80 -7.84 34.46
C PHE A 121 13.88 -8.86 33.97
N ILE A 122 13.54 -10.16 33.95
CA ILE A 122 14.09 -11.24 33.09
C ILE A 122 12.89 -12.17 32.80
N PRO A 123 12.57 -12.61 31.55
CA PRO A 123 13.44 -13.44 30.68
C PRO A 123 13.26 -13.14 29.17
N SER A 124 14.04 -13.64 28.22
CA SER A 124 14.44 -15.03 28.03
C SER A 124 15.46 -15.13 26.89
N LEU A 125 16.41 -16.03 27.12
CA LEU A 125 17.27 -16.66 26.14
C LEU A 125 16.41 -17.50 25.18
N PHE A 126 16.70 -17.48 23.89
CA PHE A 126 17.41 -18.57 23.20
C PHE A 126 17.37 -18.34 21.69
N LEU A 127 18.55 -18.01 21.16
CA LEU A 127 18.93 -18.22 19.78
C LEU A 127 18.92 -19.74 19.51
N SER A 128 18.37 -20.15 18.37
CA SER A 128 18.88 -21.33 17.66
C SER A 128 18.62 -21.27 16.16
N LEU A 129 19.75 -21.13 15.48
CA LEU A 129 20.17 -21.68 14.19
C LEU A 129 19.31 -21.43 12.94
N SER A 130 19.73 -20.37 12.25
CA SER A 130 20.04 -20.38 10.82
C SER A 130 20.55 -21.75 10.31
N LEU A 131 19.83 -22.33 9.36
CA LEU A 131 20.37 -23.31 8.41
C LEU A 131 19.78 -23.01 7.03
N PHE A 132 20.65 -23.11 6.01
CA PHE A 132 20.47 -22.83 4.58
C PHE A 132 20.51 -21.33 4.22
N ALA A 133 21.44 -20.81 3.42
CA ALA A 133 22.16 -21.43 2.32
C ALA A 133 23.57 -20.84 2.16
N LYS A 134 24.56 -21.73 2.02
CA LYS A 134 25.86 -21.42 1.41
C LYS A 134 25.91 -22.11 0.05
N ILE A 135 26.09 -21.27 -0.98
CA ILE A 135 26.98 -21.48 -2.12
C ILE A 135 26.58 -22.55 -3.14
N HIS A 136 26.14 -22.07 -4.32
CA HIS A 136 26.49 -22.54 -5.67
C HIS A 136 25.86 -21.47 -6.61
N LEU A 137 26.48 -20.87 -7.62
CA LEU A 137 27.64 -21.23 -8.42
C LEU A 137 28.02 -19.97 -9.24
N SER A 138 29.31 -19.62 -9.30
CA SER A 138 29.90 -18.77 -10.35
C SER A 138 31.30 -19.31 -10.61
N VAL A 139 31.42 -20.15 -11.63
CA VAL A 139 32.42 -20.23 -12.72
C VAL A 139 31.96 -21.37 -13.62
#